data_AF-A0A3D2B4J2-F1
#
_entry.id   AF-A0A3D2B4J2-F1
#
_cell.length_a   1.000
_cell.length_b   1.000
_cell.length_c   1.000
_cell.angle_alpha   90.00
_cell.angle_beta   90.00
_cell.angle_gamma   90.00
#
_symmetry.space_group_name_H-M   'P 1'
#
loop_
_entity.id
_entity.type
_entity.pdbx_description
1 polymer ?
#
loop_
_entity_poly.entity_id
_entity_poly.type
_entity_poly.pdbx_seq_one_letter_code
_entity_poly.pdbx_strand_id
1 'polypeptide(L)'
;GAEIIIRTSAASDARMGGATLPAMSNSGSGNQGITATMPVLVVAEYLQADEEKLARALMLSHLSAIYIHYQLPRLSALCAATTAAMGAAAGMAWLLDGGYKAIEMAISSMIGDVSGMICDGASNSCAMKVSTSVSSAWKSVMMALDDCAVTGNEGIVAHDVEQSIANLCSLACRSMQATDKQIIEIMAKKVA
;
A
#
# COMPACT_ATOMS: atom_id res chain seq x y z
N GLY A 1 -11.27 -10.66 -4.79
CA GLY A 1 -11.55 -10.12 -3.44
C GLY A 1 -10.89 -10.93 -2.34
N ALA A 2 -11.55 -11.97 -1.83
CA ALA A 2 -11.08 -12.72 -0.65
C ALA A 2 -9.67 -13.32 -0.80
N GLU A 3 -9.33 -13.89 -1.96
CA GLU A 3 -8.01 -14.48 -2.19
C GLU A 3 -6.86 -13.47 -2.10
N ILE A 4 -7.06 -12.21 -2.53
CA ILE A 4 -6.08 -11.13 -2.40
C ILE A 4 -5.72 -10.96 -0.93
N ILE A 5 -6.73 -10.84 -0.08
CA ILE A 5 -6.56 -10.62 1.35
C ILE A 5 -5.90 -11.84 1.99
N ILE A 6 -6.43 -13.06 1.73
CA ILE A 6 -5.94 -14.30 2.33
C ILE A 6 -4.47 -14.54 1.96
N ARG A 7 -4.13 -14.53 0.67
CA ARG A 7 -2.77 -14.86 0.21
C ARG A 7 -1.75 -13.81 0.65
N THR A 8 -2.08 -12.53 0.57
CA THR A 8 -1.16 -11.46 0.97
C THR A 8 -0.94 -11.47 2.49
N SER A 9 -2.00 -11.63 3.28
CA SER A 9 -1.91 -11.64 4.74
C SER A 9 -1.19 -12.88 5.25
N ALA A 10 -1.44 -14.05 4.66
CA ALA A 10 -0.73 -15.29 5.02
C ALA A 10 0.76 -15.20 4.68
N ALA A 11 1.13 -14.59 3.55
CA ALA A 11 2.53 -14.37 3.22
C ALA A 11 3.23 -13.41 4.20
N SER A 12 2.55 -12.32 4.60
CA SER A 12 3.08 -11.39 5.61
C SER A 12 3.17 -12.04 6.99
N ASP A 13 2.16 -12.82 7.40
CA ASP A 13 2.16 -13.56 8.67
C ASP A 13 3.29 -14.59 8.72
N ALA A 14 3.46 -15.41 7.67
CA ALA A 14 4.57 -16.35 7.57
C ALA A 14 5.93 -15.63 7.67
N ARG A 15 6.09 -14.48 7.01
CA ARG A 15 7.31 -13.67 7.08
C ARG A 15 7.57 -13.16 8.50
N MET A 16 6.54 -12.61 9.14
CA MET A 16 6.66 -12.06 10.50
C MET A 16 6.83 -13.14 11.57
N GLY A 17 6.26 -14.32 11.34
CA GLY A 17 6.46 -15.52 12.14
C GLY A 17 7.82 -16.21 11.94
N GLY A 18 8.68 -15.67 11.07
CA GLY A 18 10.06 -16.15 10.92
C GLY A 18 10.25 -17.29 9.92
N ALA A 19 9.31 -17.51 8.99
CA ALA A 19 9.48 -18.50 7.93
C ALA A 19 10.78 -18.26 7.13
N THR A 20 11.50 -19.34 6.83
CA THR A 20 12.79 -19.31 6.11
C THR A 20 12.62 -19.25 4.59
N LEU A 21 11.67 -18.42 4.13
CA LEU A 21 11.41 -18.19 2.71
C LEU A 21 11.82 -16.75 2.34
N PRO A 22 12.41 -16.54 1.15
CA PRO A 22 12.75 -15.19 0.71
C PRO A 22 11.47 -14.38 0.47
N ALA A 23 11.52 -13.10 0.85
CA ALA A 23 10.50 -12.12 0.48
C ALA A 23 11.19 -11.04 -0.37
N MET A 24 10.66 -10.80 -1.57
CA MET A 24 11.12 -9.67 -2.37
C MET A 24 10.87 -8.38 -1.60
N SER A 25 11.84 -7.48 -1.63
CA SER A 25 11.78 -6.21 -0.91
C SER A 25 11.22 -5.12 -1.81
N ASN A 26 10.39 -4.24 -1.25
CA ASN A 26 10.12 -2.93 -1.83
C ASN A 26 10.56 -1.89 -0.79
N SER A 27 11.37 -0.93 -1.23
CA SER A 27 11.89 0.15 -0.37
C SER A 27 12.51 -0.36 0.95
N GLY A 28 13.24 -1.48 0.90
CA GLY A 28 13.91 -2.09 2.05
C GLY A 28 13.03 -2.97 2.95
N SER A 29 11.74 -3.17 2.63
CA SER A 29 10.81 -3.98 3.42
C SER A 29 10.22 -5.16 2.64
N GLY A 30 10.30 -6.36 3.22
CA GLY A 30 9.66 -7.56 2.68
C GLY A 30 8.13 -7.52 2.74
N ASN A 31 7.54 -6.91 3.79
CA ASN A 31 6.08 -6.74 3.85
C ASN A 31 5.58 -5.80 2.77
N GLN A 32 6.34 -4.75 2.43
CA GLN A 32 6.00 -3.88 1.30
C GLN A 32 6.07 -4.64 -0.02
N GLY A 33 7.10 -5.48 -0.23
CA GLY A 33 7.19 -6.29 -1.44
C GLY A 33 6.04 -7.30 -1.56
N ILE A 34 5.72 -8.04 -0.50
CA ILE A 34 4.54 -8.93 -0.46
C ILE A 34 3.26 -8.15 -0.82
N THR A 35 3.09 -6.97 -0.23
CA THR A 35 1.91 -6.12 -0.45
C THR A 35 1.83 -5.62 -1.89
N ALA A 36 2.95 -5.24 -2.52
CA ALA A 36 3.00 -4.78 -3.89
C ALA A 36 2.83 -5.91 -4.92
N THR A 37 3.25 -7.14 -4.58
CA THR A 37 3.27 -8.28 -5.50
C THR A 37 1.97 -9.10 -5.45
N MET A 38 1.56 -9.56 -4.27
CA MET A 38 0.54 -10.61 -4.15
C MET A 38 -0.84 -10.21 -4.68
N PRO A 39 -1.36 -8.98 -4.46
CA PRO A 39 -2.64 -8.59 -5.03
C PRO A 39 -2.64 -8.61 -6.56
N VAL A 40 -1.56 -8.11 -7.17
CA VAL A 40 -1.40 -8.06 -8.64
C VAL A 40 -1.32 -9.47 -9.21
N LEU A 41 -0.55 -10.36 -8.58
CA LEU A 41 -0.46 -11.77 -8.97
C LEU A 41 -1.82 -12.46 -8.95
N VAL A 42 -2.58 -12.28 -7.86
CA VAL A 42 -3.93 -12.88 -7.73
C VAL A 42 -4.87 -12.40 -8.83
N VAL A 43 -4.86 -11.09 -9.13
CA VAL A 43 -5.70 -10.53 -10.21
C VAL A 43 -5.25 -11.04 -11.59
N ALA A 44 -3.94 -11.12 -11.83
CA ALA A 44 -3.41 -11.64 -13.09
C ALA A 44 -3.77 -13.11 -13.31
N GLU A 45 -3.65 -13.95 -12.28
CA GLU A 45 -4.07 -15.36 -12.32
C GLU A 45 -5.56 -15.50 -12.62
N TYR A 46 -6.40 -14.69 -11.97
CA TYR A 46 -7.85 -14.66 -12.22
C TYR A 46 -8.19 -14.28 -13.66
N LEU A 47 -7.47 -13.30 -14.22
CA LEU A 47 -7.63 -12.86 -15.61
C LEU A 47 -6.94 -13.75 -16.64
N GLN A 48 -6.20 -14.79 -16.20
CA GLN A 48 -5.34 -15.61 -17.05
C GLN A 48 -4.39 -14.76 -17.91
N ALA A 49 -3.84 -13.70 -17.30
CA ALA A 49 -2.90 -12.80 -17.98
C ALA A 49 -1.61 -13.55 -18.35
N ASP A 50 -1.04 -13.24 -19.51
CA ASP A 50 0.25 -13.77 -19.91
C ASP A 50 1.40 -13.20 -19.06
N GLU A 51 2.59 -13.79 -19.23
CA GLU A 51 3.78 -13.40 -18.47
C GLU A 51 4.19 -11.94 -18.72
N GLU A 52 4.02 -11.43 -19.94
CA GLU A 52 4.38 -10.04 -20.27
C GLU A 52 3.45 -9.06 -19.54
N LYS A 53 2.14 -9.32 -19.58
CA LYS A 53 1.13 -8.50 -18.92
C LYS A 53 1.29 -8.56 -17.40
N LEU A 54 1.55 -9.73 -16.83
CA LEU A 54 1.88 -9.87 -15.41
C LEU A 54 3.14 -9.07 -15.05
N ALA A 55 4.22 -9.20 -15.83
CA ALA A 55 5.46 -8.47 -15.57
C ALA A 55 5.27 -6.95 -15.62
N ARG A 56 4.52 -6.44 -16.60
CA ARG A 56 4.18 -5.00 -16.70
C ARG A 56 3.36 -4.52 -15.52
N ALA A 57 2.35 -5.28 -15.08
CA ALA A 57 1.54 -4.94 -13.93
C ALA A 57 2.34 -4.92 -12.62
N LEU A 58 3.24 -5.89 -12.43
CA LEU A 58 4.15 -5.94 -11.30
C LEU A 58 5.13 -4.76 -11.31
N MET A 59 5.72 -4.44 -12.47
CA MET A 59 6.59 -3.27 -12.60
C MET A 59 5.86 -1.98 -12.23
N LEU A 60 4.65 -1.77 -12.76
CA LEU A 60 3.85 -0.59 -12.44
C LEU A 60 3.54 -0.52 -10.94
N SER A 61 3.17 -1.65 -10.32
CA SER A 61 2.89 -1.70 -8.89
C SER A 61 4.11 -1.33 -8.05
N HIS A 62 5.26 -1.94 -8.33
CA HIS A 62 6.47 -1.69 -7.57
C HIS A 62 7.01 -0.27 -7.77
N LEU A 63 7.00 0.24 -9.01
CA LEU A 63 7.47 1.59 -9.32
C LEU A 63 6.56 2.65 -8.67
N SER A 64 5.25 2.46 -8.69
CA SER A 64 4.29 3.37 -8.03
C SER A 64 4.49 3.37 -6.51
N ALA A 65 4.66 2.19 -5.90
CA ALA A 65 4.96 2.08 -4.48
C ALA A 65 6.29 2.77 -4.11
N ILE A 66 7.34 2.57 -4.91
CA ILE A 66 8.65 3.22 -4.72
C ILE A 66 8.52 4.74 -4.86
N TYR A 67 7.77 5.21 -5.86
CA TYR A 67 7.57 6.63 -6.11
C TYR A 67 6.91 7.34 -4.92
N ILE A 68 5.82 6.77 -4.39
CA ILE A 68 5.13 7.30 -3.21
C ILE A 68 6.06 7.23 -1.99
N HIS A 69 6.74 6.11 -1.80
CA HIS A 69 7.63 5.89 -0.65
C HIS A 69 8.85 6.82 -0.67
N TYR A 70 9.40 7.16 -1.84
CA TYR A 70 10.57 8.02 -1.98
C TYR A 70 10.35 9.43 -1.41
N GLN A 71 9.09 9.89 -1.36
CA GLN A 71 8.72 11.18 -0.79
C GLN A 71 8.63 11.16 0.76
N LEU A 72 8.72 9.98 1.38
CA LEU A 72 8.72 9.82 2.83
C LEU A 72 10.13 10.03 3.42
N PRO A 73 10.23 10.47 4.68
CA PRO A 73 11.52 10.56 5.36
C PRO A 73 12.08 9.15 5.63
N ARG A 74 13.40 9.05 5.87
CA ARG A 74 14.08 7.77 6.18
C ARG A 74 13.43 7.01 7.34
N LEU A 75 12.84 7.72 8.30
CA LEU A 75 12.05 7.18 9.40
C LEU A 75 10.69 7.89 9.41
N SER A 76 9.61 7.12 9.33
CA SER A 76 8.25 7.63 9.25
C SER A 76 7.31 6.81 10.14
N ALA A 77 6.42 7.50 10.85
CA ALA A 77 5.34 6.85 11.59
C ALA A 77 4.18 6.41 10.68
N LEU A 78 4.19 6.73 9.38
CA LEU A 78 3.21 6.19 8.43
C LEU A 78 3.56 4.74 8.07
N CYS A 79 2.60 3.83 8.15
CA CYS A 79 2.80 2.43 7.76
C CYS A 79 2.98 2.31 6.25
N ALA A 80 4.20 2.02 5.80
CA ALA A 80 4.50 1.86 4.37
C ALA A 80 3.79 0.67 3.69
N ALA A 81 3.06 -0.17 4.44
CA ALA A 81 2.13 -1.14 3.85
C ALA A 81 1.02 -0.42 3.06
N THR A 82 0.60 0.77 3.48
CA THR A 82 -0.43 1.55 2.78
C THR A 82 0.10 2.06 1.43
N THR A 83 1.31 2.61 1.39
CA THR A 83 1.95 3.08 0.15
C THR A 83 2.28 1.92 -0.80
N ALA A 84 2.69 0.76 -0.26
CA ALA A 84 2.86 -0.45 -1.06
C ALA A 84 1.53 -0.94 -1.66
N ALA A 85 0.45 -0.88 -0.89
CA ALA A 85 -0.87 -1.25 -1.37
C ALA A 85 -1.44 -0.25 -2.39
N MET A 86 -1.08 1.03 -2.34
CA MET A 86 -1.38 2.01 -3.42
C MET A 86 -0.69 1.61 -4.73
N GLY A 87 0.56 1.13 -4.66
CA GLY A 87 1.22 0.53 -5.81
C GLY A 87 0.47 -0.71 -6.32
N ALA A 88 0.08 -1.61 -5.41
CA ALA A 88 -0.73 -2.78 -5.78
C ALA A 88 -2.05 -2.40 -6.45
N ALA A 89 -2.72 -1.34 -5.98
CA ALA A 89 -3.92 -0.80 -6.59
C ALA A 89 -3.67 -0.33 -8.03
N ALA A 90 -2.55 0.35 -8.29
CA ALA A 90 -2.17 0.74 -9.65
C ALA A 90 -2.00 -0.48 -10.58
N GLY A 91 -1.28 -1.52 -10.11
CA GLY A 91 -1.09 -2.75 -10.88
C GLY A 91 -2.40 -3.50 -11.15
N MET A 92 -3.27 -3.61 -10.13
CA MET A 92 -4.59 -4.25 -10.27
C MET A 92 -5.51 -3.47 -11.21
N ALA A 93 -5.61 -2.15 -11.06
CA ALA A 93 -6.42 -1.29 -11.93
C ALA A 93 -5.96 -1.38 -13.38
N TRP A 94 -4.64 -1.37 -13.61
CA TRP A 94 -4.09 -1.52 -14.96
C TRP A 94 -4.40 -2.88 -15.59
N LEU A 95 -4.42 -3.97 -14.80
CA LEU A 95 -4.80 -5.28 -15.32
C LEU A 95 -6.28 -5.34 -15.75
N LEU A 96 -7.15 -4.66 -15.01
CA LEU A 96 -8.61 -4.72 -15.15
C LEU A 96 -9.17 -3.75 -16.19
N ASP A 97 -8.68 -2.51 -16.22
CA ASP A 97 -9.17 -1.45 -17.11
C ASP A 97 -8.09 -0.95 -18.09
N GLY A 98 -6.82 -0.98 -17.67
CA GLY A 98 -5.69 -0.52 -18.48
C GLY A 98 -5.51 1.01 -18.52
N GLY A 99 -6.46 1.78 -17.99
CA GLY A 99 -6.45 3.24 -18.01
C GLY A 99 -5.72 3.90 -16.83
N TYR A 100 -5.07 5.04 -17.10
CA TYR A 100 -4.50 5.91 -16.07
C TYR A 100 -5.56 6.45 -15.11
N LYS A 101 -6.76 6.77 -15.61
CA LYS A 101 -7.87 7.30 -14.81
C LYS A 101 -8.26 6.36 -13.66
N ALA A 102 -8.37 5.06 -13.92
CA ALA A 102 -8.70 4.08 -12.89
C ALA A 102 -7.61 3.99 -11.80
N ILE A 103 -6.33 4.11 -12.19
CA ILE A 103 -5.19 4.14 -11.27
C ILE A 103 -5.24 5.40 -10.39
N GLU A 104 -5.46 6.56 -11.00
CA GLU A 104 -5.57 7.86 -10.33
C GLU A 104 -6.68 7.86 -9.26
N MET A 105 -7.87 7.39 -9.65
CA MET A 105 -9.04 7.26 -8.78
C MET A 105 -8.79 6.29 -7.63
N ALA A 106 -8.13 5.15 -7.90
CA ALA A 106 -7.83 4.15 -6.87
C ALA A 106 -6.82 4.67 -5.84
N ILE A 107 -5.72 5.29 -6.29
CA ILE A 107 -4.71 5.86 -5.38
C ILE A 107 -5.32 6.99 -4.54
N SER A 108 -6.08 7.90 -5.15
CA SER A 108 -6.74 9.00 -4.46
C SER A 108 -7.72 8.49 -3.39
N SER A 109 -8.50 7.45 -3.72
CA SER A 109 -9.41 6.82 -2.76
C SER A 109 -8.68 6.14 -1.59
N MET A 110 -7.54 5.50 -1.84
CA MET A 110 -6.72 4.94 -0.76
C MET A 110 -6.13 6.01 0.15
N ILE A 111 -5.78 7.19 -0.39
CA ILE A 111 -5.34 8.34 0.41
C ILE A 111 -6.51 8.84 1.30
N GLY A 112 -7.74 8.84 0.79
CA GLY A 112 -8.92 9.14 1.61
C GLY A 112 -9.22 8.08 2.69
N ASP A 113 -8.91 6.80 2.44
CA ASP A 113 -9.34 5.67 3.26
C ASP A 113 -8.34 5.27 4.36
N VAL A 114 -7.06 5.09 4.03
CA VAL A 114 -6.07 4.43 4.91
C VAL A 114 -4.83 5.27 5.24
N SER A 115 -4.88 6.60 5.08
CA SER A 115 -3.75 7.51 5.36
C SER A 115 -3.30 7.60 6.83
N GLY A 116 -4.08 7.08 7.78
CA GLY A 116 -3.80 7.19 9.23
C GLY A 116 -3.09 5.98 9.86
N MET A 117 -2.77 4.93 9.10
CA MET A 117 -2.20 3.70 9.67
C MET A 117 -0.77 3.93 10.17
N ILE A 118 -0.51 3.67 11.45
CA ILE A 118 0.80 3.93 12.06
C ILE A 118 1.79 2.75 11.93
N CYS A 119 3.08 3.06 11.81
CA CYS A 119 4.20 2.14 11.87
C CYS A 119 4.86 2.21 13.25
N ASP A 120 4.73 1.16 14.04
CA ASP A 120 5.30 1.01 15.39
C ASP A 120 6.32 -0.13 15.46
N GLY A 121 6.95 -0.43 14.34
CA GLY A 121 7.95 -1.48 14.19
C GLY A 121 7.42 -2.78 13.60
N ALA A 122 8.36 -3.66 13.25
CA ALA A 122 8.05 -4.96 12.67
C ALA A 122 7.51 -5.90 13.76
N SER A 123 6.26 -6.34 13.60
CA SER A 123 5.61 -7.31 14.50
C SER A 123 4.60 -8.18 13.74
N ASN A 124 4.05 -9.22 14.38
CA ASN A 124 2.99 -10.03 13.80
C ASN A 124 1.75 -9.20 13.39
N SER A 125 1.53 -8.04 14.04
CA SER A 125 0.45 -7.13 13.66
C SER A 125 0.61 -6.54 12.25
N CYS A 126 1.81 -6.61 11.64
CA CYS A 126 2.00 -6.22 10.25
C CYS A 126 1.09 -7.01 9.30
N ALA A 127 0.80 -8.29 9.57
CA ALA A 127 -0.12 -9.08 8.75
C ALA A 127 -1.54 -8.46 8.73
N MET A 128 -2.01 -7.93 9.86
CA MET A 128 -3.29 -7.22 9.96
C MET A 128 -3.28 -5.89 9.19
N LYS A 129 -2.17 -5.15 9.28
CA LYS A 129 -1.97 -3.88 8.54
C LYS A 129 -1.94 -4.10 7.04
N VAL A 130 -1.25 -5.16 6.59
CA VAL A 130 -1.23 -5.60 5.19
C VAL A 130 -2.63 -6.00 4.73
N SER A 131 -3.34 -6.83 5.50
CA SER A 131 -4.73 -7.23 5.22
C SER A 131 -5.65 -6.03 5.00
N THR A 132 -5.61 -5.06 5.91
CA THR A 132 -6.39 -3.83 5.84
C THR A 132 -6.03 -3.01 4.61
N SER A 133 -4.73 -2.85 4.34
CA SER A 133 -4.22 -2.06 3.21
C SER A 133 -4.62 -2.64 1.86
N VAL A 134 -4.51 -3.97 1.68
CA VAL A 134 -4.90 -4.60 0.39
C VAL A 134 -6.41 -4.74 0.22
N SER A 135 -7.16 -4.83 1.32
CA SER A 135 -8.63 -4.74 1.28
C SER A 135 -9.08 -3.35 0.81
N SER A 136 -8.46 -2.29 1.34
CA SER A 136 -8.66 -0.90 0.89
C SER A 136 -8.26 -0.71 -0.58
N ALA A 137 -7.13 -1.28 -1.00
CA ALA A 137 -6.70 -1.26 -2.41
C ALA A 137 -7.72 -1.90 -3.33
N TRP A 138 -8.18 -3.13 -3.02
CA TRP A 138 -9.19 -3.81 -3.82
C TRP A 138 -10.50 -3.01 -3.88
N LYS A 139 -10.98 -2.51 -2.73
CA LYS A 139 -12.17 -1.64 -2.66
C LYS A 139 -12.02 -0.41 -3.56
N SER A 140 -10.89 0.28 -3.48
CA SER A 140 -10.61 1.50 -4.25
C SER A 140 -10.54 1.22 -5.75
N VAL A 141 -9.95 0.10 -6.17
CA VAL A 141 -9.95 -0.32 -7.57
C VAL A 141 -11.37 -0.63 -8.05
N MET A 142 -12.17 -1.36 -7.28
CA MET A 142 -13.57 -1.64 -7.67
C MET A 142 -14.41 -0.37 -7.79
N MET A 143 -14.23 0.60 -6.88
CA MET A 143 -14.88 1.90 -7.00
C MET A 143 -14.45 2.63 -8.28
N ALA A 144 -13.14 2.64 -8.57
CA ALA A 144 -12.60 3.28 -9.76
C ALA A 144 -13.13 2.67 -11.06
N LEU A 145 -13.35 1.34 -11.11
CA LEU A 145 -13.99 0.67 -12.25
C LEU A 145 -15.47 1.04 -12.42
N ASP A 146 -16.13 1.48 -11.35
CA ASP A 146 -17.50 2.00 -11.35
C ASP A 146 -17.54 3.53 -11.51
N ASP A 147 -16.43 4.14 -11.99
CA ASP A 147 -16.26 5.58 -12.16
C ASP A 147 -16.53 6.39 -10.87
N CYS A 148 -16.27 5.78 -9.71
CA CYS A 148 -16.46 6.37 -8.39
C CYS A 148 -15.13 6.45 -7.63
N ALA A 149 -14.88 7.57 -6.95
CA ALA A 149 -13.67 7.77 -6.16
C ALA A 149 -13.90 8.80 -5.05
N VAL A 150 -13.01 8.82 -4.05
CA VAL A 150 -12.86 10.02 -3.21
C VAL A 150 -12.38 11.16 -4.11
N THR A 151 -13.09 12.29 -4.08
CA THR A 151 -12.83 13.44 -4.95
C THR A 151 -11.85 14.42 -4.30
N GLY A 152 -11.41 15.40 -5.08
CA GLY A 152 -10.54 16.47 -4.60
C GLY A 152 -11.19 17.44 -3.60
N ASN A 153 -12.46 17.26 -3.28
CA ASN A 153 -13.17 18.07 -2.29
C ASN A 153 -13.12 17.47 -0.87
N GLU A 154 -12.67 16.22 -0.72
CA GLU A 154 -12.67 15.53 0.56
C GLU A 154 -11.28 15.46 1.23
N GLY A 155 -11.17 16.11 2.38
CA GLY A 155 -10.04 15.93 3.30
C GLY A 155 -8.70 16.32 2.70
N ILE A 156 -7.77 15.37 2.60
CA ILE A 156 -6.41 15.58 2.06
C ILE A 156 -6.25 15.18 0.60
N VAL A 157 -7.32 14.65 -0.02
CA VAL A 157 -7.35 14.29 -1.43
C VAL A 157 -7.54 15.57 -2.25
N ALA A 158 -6.81 15.68 -3.35
CA ALA A 158 -6.87 16.77 -4.31
C ALA A 158 -7.39 16.26 -5.66
N HIS A 159 -7.74 17.17 -6.57
CA HIS A 159 -8.17 16.82 -7.93
C HIS A 159 -7.07 16.22 -8.79
N ASP A 160 -5.82 16.37 -8.36
CA ASP A 160 -4.64 15.79 -8.99
C ASP A 160 -4.03 14.78 -8.02
N VAL A 161 -3.76 13.57 -8.51
CA VAL A 161 -3.23 12.48 -7.67
C VAL A 161 -1.84 12.80 -7.12
N GLU A 162 -1.01 13.53 -7.88
CA GLU A 162 0.32 13.92 -7.43
C GLU A 162 0.23 14.88 -6.25
N GLN A 163 -0.68 15.84 -6.29
CA GLN A 163 -0.97 16.71 -5.17
C GLN A 163 -1.55 15.94 -3.96
N SER A 164 -2.37 14.91 -4.19
CA SER A 164 -2.88 14.04 -3.11
C SER A 164 -1.75 13.27 -2.42
N ILE A 165 -0.84 12.69 -3.20
CA ILE A 165 0.36 12.02 -2.70
C ILE A 165 1.22 13.01 -1.91
N ALA A 166 1.45 14.21 -2.44
CA ALA A 166 2.22 15.25 -1.76
C ALA A 166 1.58 15.67 -0.42
N ASN A 167 0.25 15.72 -0.34
CA ASN A 167 -0.47 16.03 0.90
C ASN A 167 -0.27 14.94 1.96
N LEU A 168 -0.39 13.66 1.56
CA LEU A 168 -0.10 12.52 2.45
C LEU A 168 1.35 12.54 2.93
N CYS A 169 2.30 12.72 2.01
CA CYS A 169 3.72 12.78 2.34
C CYS A 169 4.05 14.00 3.21
N SER A 170 3.38 15.13 3.03
CA SER A 170 3.52 16.31 3.91
C SER A 170 3.13 16.00 5.37
N LEU A 171 2.04 15.26 5.59
CA LEU A 171 1.65 14.80 6.93
C LEU A 171 2.70 13.87 7.54
N ALA A 172 3.20 12.91 6.76
CA ALA A 172 4.22 11.96 7.19
C ALA A 172 5.56 12.65 7.49
N CYS A 173 5.99 13.59 6.65
CA CYS A 173 7.24 14.33 6.75
C CYS A 173 7.23 15.37 7.87
N ARG A 174 6.07 15.88 8.29
CA ARG A 174 5.95 16.95 9.28
C ARG A 174 5.29 16.43 10.55
N SER A 175 3.97 16.39 10.59
CA SER A 175 3.19 16.12 11.80
C SER A 175 3.53 14.76 12.44
N MET A 176 3.76 13.74 11.63
CA MET A 176 4.08 12.39 12.12
C MET A 176 5.48 12.25 12.74
N GLN A 177 6.36 13.24 12.65
CA GLN A 177 7.62 13.24 13.41
C GLN A 177 7.37 13.28 14.92
N ALA A 178 6.31 13.97 15.35
CA ALA A 178 5.90 13.97 16.76
C ALA A 178 5.29 12.62 17.16
N THR A 179 4.50 12.02 16.26
CA THR A 179 3.94 10.66 16.44
C THR A 179 5.06 9.63 16.61
N ASP A 180 6.12 9.71 15.79
CA ASP A 180 7.26 8.81 15.87
C ASP A 180 7.96 8.87 17.24
N LYS A 181 8.21 10.09 17.76
CA LYS A 181 8.73 10.28 19.13
C LYS A 181 7.82 9.64 20.19
N GLN A 182 6.51 9.85 20.08
CA GLN A 182 5.56 9.29 21.03
C GLN A 182 5.53 7.75 20.99
N ILE A 183 5.63 7.15 19.80
CA ILE A 183 5.74 5.70 19.61
C ILE A 183 6.99 5.18 20.31
N ILE A 184 8.15 5.81 20.09
CA ILE A 184 9.42 5.42 20.71
C ILE A 184 9.34 5.51 22.24
N GLU A 185 8.74 6.57 22.79
CA GLU A 185 8.54 6.70 24.25
C GLU A 185 7.67 5.57 24.82
N ILE A 186 6.60 5.19 24.12
CA ILE A 186 5.73 4.08 24.52
C ILE A 186 6.51 2.76 24.46
N MET A 187 7.29 2.53 23.40
CA MET A 187 8.09 1.33 23.22
C MET A 187 9.18 1.21 24.29
N ALA A 188 9.90 2.31 24.58
CA ALA A 188 10.95 2.34 25.58
C ALA A 188 10.42 2.01 27.00
N LYS A 189 9.21 2.48 27.33
CA LYS A 189 8.55 2.17 28.61
C LYS A 189 8.10 0.71 28.76
N LYS A 190 7.98 -0.06 27.67
CA LYS A 190 7.61 -1.49 27.72
C LYS A 190 8.79 -2.42 27.97
N VAL A 191 10.00 -1.96 27.68
CA VAL A 191 11.25 -2.72 27.85
C VAL A 191 11.84 -2.52 29.26
N ALA A 192 11.39 -1.49 29.98
CA ALA A 192 11.64 -1.27 31.41
C ALA A 192 10.68 -2.10 32.27
#